data_AF-A0AAE7BA74-F1
#
_entry.id   AF-A0AAE7BA74-F1
#
_cell.length_a   1.000
_cell.length_b   1.000
_cell.length_c   1.000
_cell.angle_alpha   90.00
_cell.angle_beta   90.00
_cell.angle_gamma   90.00
#
_symmetry.space_group_name_H-M   'P 1'
#
loop_
_entity.id
_entity.type
_entity.pdbx_description
1 polymer ?
#
loop_
_entity_poly.entity_id
_entity_poly.type
_entity_poly.pdbx_seq_one_letter_code
_entity_poly.pdbx_strand_id
1 'polypeptide(L)'
;MEELKDIKGIIEVPDYSLWILLSMIVGLLLCLIFAIYYFKNRRKKRKRLTSKQIAMKNLKEIDFDDTKGAVYSFCENFQYFIDEKNKEAFEKLQKELEIFKYKKEIEKLSEEQINKIKSMIKEIK
;
A
#
# COMPACT_ATOMS: atom_id res chain seq x y z
N MET A 1 66.26 39.02 49.65
CA MET A 1 65.65 39.61 48.46
C MET A 1 65.18 38.47 47.60
N GLU A 2 63.87 38.31 47.43
CA GLU A 2 63.33 37.28 46.53
C GLU A 2 63.52 37.76 45.09
N GLU A 3 64.24 36.97 44.29
CA GLU A 3 64.47 37.25 42.88
C GLU A 3 63.18 37.04 42.08
N LEU A 4 62.88 37.99 41.18
CA LEU A 4 61.73 37.91 40.29
C LEU A 4 61.88 36.69 39.38
N LYS A 5 60.93 35.75 39.49
CA LYS A 5 60.90 34.57 38.62
C LYS A 5 60.49 34.97 37.21
N ASP A 6 61.27 34.53 36.24
CA ASP A 6 61.04 34.78 34.83
C ASP A 6 59.68 34.23 34.38
N ILE A 7 58.95 35.01 33.61
CA ILE A 7 57.60 34.63 33.15
C ILE A 7 57.76 33.62 32.03
N LYS A 8 57.09 32.47 32.15
CA LYS A 8 57.10 31.44 31.10
C LYS A 8 56.76 32.06 29.74
N GLY A 9 57.54 31.66 28.73
CA GLY A 9 57.30 32.07 27.34
C GLY A 9 55.90 31.72 26.86
N ILE A 10 55.45 32.40 25.82
CA ILE A 10 54.12 32.22 25.23
C ILE A 10 53.99 30.76 24.75
N ILE A 11 53.03 30.05 25.33
CA ILE A 11 52.71 28.66 24.95
C ILE A 11 51.55 28.71 23.96
N GLU A 12 51.73 28.08 22.81
CA GLU A 12 50.65 27.94 21.83
C GLU A 12 49.57 27.02 22.40
N VAL A 13 48.35 27.54 22.56
CA VAL A 13 47.18 26.76 22.95
C VAL A 13 46.50 26.29 21.66
N PRO A 14 46.41 24.98 21.41
CA PRO A 14 45.74 24.48 20.23
C PRO A 14 44.23 24.75 20.33
N ASP A 15 43.66 25.40 19.30
CA ASP A 15 42.23 25.67 19.20
C ASP A 15 41.54 24.66 18.28
N TYR A 16 40.61 23.88 18.84
CA TYR A 16 39.82 22.89 18.13
C TYR A 16 38.37 23.33 17.90
N SER A 17 38.00 24.55 18.29
CA SER A 17 36.61 25.03 18.26
C SER A 17 36.00 24.94 16.86
N LEU A 18 36.79 25.22 15.82
CA LEU A 18 36.35 25.10 14.42
C LEU A 18 36.11 23.64 14.01
N TRP A 19 36.98 22.71 14.43
CA TRP A 19 36.83 21.28 14.12
C TRP A 19 35.62 20.66 14.81
N ILE A 20 35.35 21.06 16.06
CA ILE A 20 34.15 20.65 16.81
C ILE A 20 32.89 21.13 16.10
N LEU A 21 32.87 22.40 15.68
CA LEU A 21 31.75 22.98 14.93
C LEU A 21 31.53 22.24 13.60
N LEU A 22 32.60 21.97 12.85
CA LEU A 22 32.51 21.25 11.58
C LEU A 22 31.96 19.83 11.77
N SER A 23 32.42 19.12 12.81
CA SER A 23 31.94 17.79 13.15
C SER A 23 30.44 17.79 13.50
N MET A 24 29.96 18.81 14.21
CA MET A 24 28.54 18.96 14.51
C MET A 24 27.70 19.19 13.24
N ILE A 25 28.18 20.02 12.32
CA ILE A 25 27.50 20.27 11.03
C ILE A 25 27.42 18.98 10.21
N VAL A 26 28.53 18.25 10.08
CA VAL A 26 28.56 16.98 9.35
C VAL A 26 27.64 15.96 10.00
N GLY A 27 27.66 15.85 11.33
CA GLY A 27 26.74 14.98 12.07
C GLY A 27 25.28 15.32 11.83
N LEU A 28 24.93 16.60 11.85
CA LEU A 28 23.57 17.07 11.56
C LEU A 28 23.14 16.72 10.13
N LEU A 29 24.02 16.93 9.14
CA LEU A 29 23.75 16.58 7.75
C LEU A 29 23.51 15.07 7.58
N LEU A 30 24.33 14.22 8.21
CA LEU A 30 24.14 12.77 8.19
C LEU A 30 22.81 12.36 8.82
N CYS A 31 22.45 12.95 9.97
CA CYS A 31 21.15 12.72 10.61
C CYS A 31 19.98 13.12 9.70
N LEU A 32 20.07 14.26 9.01
CA LEU A 32 19.03 14.70 8.07
C LEU A 32 18.91 13.75 6.87
N ILE A 33 20.03 13.32 6.28
CA ILE A 33 20.04 12.35 5.18
C ILE A 33 19.37 11.04 5.63
N PHE A 34 19.73 10.54 6.81
CA PHE A 34 19.16 9.31 7.35
C PHE A 34 17.66 9.45 7.62
N ALA A 35 17.23 10.58 8.19
CA ALA A 35 15.82 10.88 8.41
C ALA A 35 15.04 10.89 7.10
N ILE A 36 15.51 11.63 6.08
CA ILE A 36 14.87 11.71 4.77
C ILE A 36 14.78 10.32 4.12
N TYR A 37 15.87 9.54 4.16
CA TYR A 37 15.90 8.17 3.65
C TYR A 37 14.84 7.28 4.34
N TYR A 38 14.80 7.31 5.67
CA TYR A 38 13.87 6.53 6.47
C TYR A 38 12.41 6.91 6.18
N PHE A 39 12.08 8.20 6.16
CA PHE A 39 10.73 8.69 5.87
C PHE A 39 10.29 8.36 4.44
N LYS A 40 11.18 8.49 3.45
CA LYS A 40 10.87 8.18 2.05
C LYS A 40 10.65 6.67 1.83
N ASN A 41 11.45 5.83 2.47
CA ASN A 41 11.31 4.38 2.38
C ASN A 41 10.04 3.87 3.09
N ARG A 42 9.68 4.46 4.23
CA ARG A 42 8.46 4.12 4.98
C ARG A 42 7.17 4.43 4.20
N ARG A 43 7.15 5.51 3.40
CA ARG A 43 5.98 5.84 2.54
C ARG A 43 5.76 4.82 1.42
N LYS A 44 6.84 4.29 0.81
CA LYS A 44 6.73 3.30 -0.28
C LYS A 44 6.13 1.97 0.21
N LYS A 45 6.54 1.50 1.39
CA LYS A 45 6.04 0.24 1.98
C LYS A 45 4.58 0.32 2.49
N ARG A 46 4.01 1.54 2.58
CA ARG A 46 2.66 1.80 3.10
C ARG A 46 1.66 2.23 2.04
N LYS A 47 1.95 2.05 0.75
CA LYS A 47 0.89 2.15 -0.27
C LYS A 47 -0.10 1.00 -0.03
N ARG A 48 -1.06 1.23 0.86
CA ARG A 48 -2.22 0.36 1.03
C ARG A 48 -2.91 0.31 -0.33
N LEU A 49 -3.21 -0.89 -0.79
CA LEU A 49 -4.04 -1.06 -1.98
C LEU A 49 -5.36 -0.33 -1.75
N THR A 50 -5.82 0.41 -2.75
CA THR A 50 -7.16 1.01 -2.66
C THR A 50 -8.21 -0.11 -2.65
N SER A 51 -9.39 0.15 -2.07
CA SER A 51 -10.47 -0.84 -2.07
C SER A 51 -10.80 -1.35 -3.48
N LYS A 52 -10.73 -0.47 -4.48
CA LYS A 52 -10.88 -0.80 -5.91
C LYS A 52 -9.79 -1.76 -6.41
N GLN A 53 -8.53 -1.59 -6.00
CA GLN A 53 -7.45 -2.50 -6.37
C GLN A 53 -7.60 -3.88 -5.72
N ILE A 54 -8.04 -3.92 -4.46
CA ILE A 54 -8.34 -5.17 -3.75
C ILE A 54 -9.51 -5.88 -4.44
N ALA A 55 -10.58 -5.15 -4.76
CA ALA A 55 -11.72 -5.69 -5.47
C ALA A 55 -11.36 -6.25 -6.86
N MET A 56 -10.52 -5.53 -7.63
CA MET A 56 -10.03 -6.03 -8.91
C MET A 56 -9.22 -7.32 -8.77
N LYS A 57 -8.40 -7.42 -7.72
CA LYS A 57 -7.63 -8.64 -7.43
C LYS A 57 -8.58 -9.81 -7.12
N ASN A 58 -9.54 -9.58 -6.21
CA ASN A 58 -10.51 -10.60 -5.82
C ASN A 58 -11.36 -11.07 -7.01
N LEU A 59 -11.77 -10.18 -7.92
CA LEU A 59 -12.51 -10.54 -9.14
C LEU A 59 -11.68 -11.43 -10.08
N LYS A 60 -10.37 -11.23 -10.17
CA LYS A 60 -9.49 -12.03 -11.04
C LYS A 60 -9.16 -13.41 -10.46
N GLU A 61 -9.16 -13.53 -9.13
CA GLU A 61 -8.81 -14.74 -8.39
C GLU A 61 -10.05 -15.52 -7.92
N ILE A 62 -11.22 -15.29 -8.54
CA ILE A 62 -12.44 -16.04 -8.21
C ILE A 62 -12.23 -17.52 -8.52
N ASP A 63 -12.37 -18.35 -7.48
CA ASP A 63 -12.50 -19.79 -7.61
C ASP A 63 -13.95 -20.15 -7.94
N PHE A 64 -14.16 -20.78 -9.10
CA PHE A 64 -15.48 -21.19 -9.56
C PHE A 64 -15.88 -22.61 -9.10
N ASP A 65 -14.98 -23.34 -8.42
CA ASP A 65 -15.34 -24.63 -7.83
C ASP A 65 -16.23 -24.45 -6.59
N ASP A 66 -15.97 -23.41 -5.79
CA ASP A 66 -16.90 -22.94 -4.76
C ASP A 66 -17.93 -21.96 -5.37
N THR A 67 -19.09 -22.49 -5.74
CA THR A 67 -20.18 -21.70 -6.33
C THR A 67 -20.65 -20.57 -5.41
N LYS A 68 -20.75 -20.80 -4.10
CA LYS A 68 -21.24 -19.79 -3.17
C LYS A 68 -20.20 -18.69 -2.98
N GLY A 69 -18.94 -19.09 -2.77
CA GLY A 69 -17.81 -18.19 -2.67
C GLY A 69 -17.64 -17.33 -3.92
N ALA A 70 -17.78 -17.92 -5.11
CA ALA A 70 -17.70 -17.22 -6.39
C ALA A 70 -18.76 -16.13 -6.52
N VAL A 71 -20.01 -16.48 -6.21
CA VAL A 71 -21.16 -15.56 -6.30
C VAL A 71 -21.03 -14.40 -5.32
N TYR A 72 -20.66 -14.68 -4.07
CA TYR A 72 -20.42 -13.64 -3.07
C TYR A 72 -19.27 -12.72 -3.49
N SER A 73 -18.13 -13.31 -3.86
CA SER A 73 -16.95 -12.56 -4.27
C SER A 73 -17.24 -11.70 -5.49
N PHE A 74 -17.94 -12.22 -6.49
CA PHE A 74 -18.33 -11.43 -7.65
C PHE A 74 -19.24 -10.27 -7.27
N CYS A 75 -20.36 -10.54 -6.60
CA CYS A 75 -21.35 -9.50 -6.28
C CYS A 75 -20.79 -8.40 -5.38
N GLU A 76 -19.95 -8.74 -4.41
CA GLU A 76 -19.37 -7.76 -3.48
C GLU A 76 -18.29 -6.90 -4.17
N ASN A 77 -17.38 -7.53 -4.91
CA ASN A 77 -16.24 -6.82 -5.49
C ASN A 77 -16.62 -6.04 -6.76
N PHE A 78 -17.64 -6.48 -7.51
CA PHE A 78 -18.06 -5.79 -8.74
C PHE A 78 -18.75 -4.44 -8.47
N GLN A 79 -19.29 -4.22 -7.26
CA GLN A 79 -19.94 -2.96 -6.89
C GLN A 79 -19.03 -1.73 -7.04
N TYR A 80 -17.70 -1.91 -6.92
CA TYR A 80 -16.71 -0.84 -7.09
C TYR A 80 -16.48 -0.42 -8.55
N PHE A 81 -17.11 -1.10 -9.51
CA PHE A 81 -16.94 -0.92 -10.95
C PHE A 81 -18.26 -0.72 -11.69
N ILE A 82 -19.34 -0.42 -10.96
CA ILE A 82 -20.64 -0.11 -11.57
C ILE A 82 -20.60 1.29 -12.19
N ASP A 83 -20.92 1.34 -13.47
CA ASP A 83 -21.08 2.53 -14.32
C ASP A 83 -22.48 2.51 -14.96
N GLU A 84 -22.92 3.62 -15.56
CA GLU A 84 -24.26 3.72 -16.19
C GLU A 84 -24.53 2.65 -17.26
N LYS A 85 -23.48 2.17 -17.94
CA LYS A 85 -23.61 1.18 -19.02
C LYS A 85 -23.75 -0.26 -18.53
N ASN A 86 -23.10 -0.61 -17.42
CA ASN A 86 -23.05 -1.99 -16.93
C ASN A 86 -24.01 -2.24 -15.76
N LYS A 87 -24.57 -1.17 -15.16
CA LYS A 87 -25.47 -1.26 -14.01
C LYS A 87 -26.65 -2.19 -14.25
N GLU A 88 -27.37 -2.01 -15.35
CA GLU A 88 -28.56 -2.81 -15.65
C GLU A 88 -28.20 -4.28 -15.90
N ALA A 89 -27.11 -4.53 -16.61
CA ALA A 89 -26.61 -5.89 -16.87
C ALA A 89 -26.18 -6.58 -15.56
N PHE A 90 -25.51 -5.84 -14.67
CA PHE A 90 -25.10 -6.34 -13.37
C PHE A 90 -26.29 -6.64 -12.46
N GLU A 91 -27.28 -5.76 -12.40
CA GLU A 91 -28.48 -6.00 -11.57
C GLU A 91 -29.27 -7.24 -12.04
N LYS A 92 -29.37 -7.46 -13.36
CA LYS A 92 -29.98 -8.68 -13.91
C LYS A 92 -29.20 -9.93 -13.50
N LEU A 93 -27.88 -9.91 -13.70
CA LEU A 93 -27.03 -11.04 -13.33
C LEU A 93 -27.02 -11.28 -11.81
N GLN A 94 -27.01 -10.22 -11.01
CA GLN A 94 -27.06 -10.31 -9.55
C GLN A 94 -28.34 -10.99 -9.07
N LYS A 95 -29.49 -10.67 -9.66
CA LYS A 95 -30.77 -11.33 -9.35
C LYS A 95 -30.76 -12.81 -9.71
N GLU A 96 -30.18 -13.16 -10.87
CA GLU A 96 -30.01 -14.57 -11.26
C GLU A 96 -29.13 -15.34 -10.27
N LEU A 97 -28.04 -14.70 -9.81
CA LEU A 97 -27.08 -15.32 -8.90
C LEU A 97 -27.53 -15.31 -7.42
N GLU A 98 -28.55 -14.53 -7.07
CA GLU A 98 -29.03 -14.38 -5.69
C GLU A 98 -29.53 -15.71 -5.10
N ILE A 99 -30.10 -16.58 -5.93
CA ILE A 99 -30.60 -17.91 -5.55
C ILE A 99 -29.46 -18.75 -4.92
N PHE A 100 -28.24 -18.63 -5.43
CA PHE A 100 -27.08 -19.40 -4.97
C PHE A 100 -26.51 -18.91 -3.64
N LYS A 101 -26.88 -17.69 -3.18
CA LYS A 101 -26.43 -17.17 -1.87
C LYS A 101 -27.18 -17.82 -0.71
N TYR A 102 -28.46 -18.15 -0.92
CA TYR A 102 -29.37 -18.56 0.14
C TYR A 102 -29.76 -20.05 0.11
N LYS A 103 -29.55 -20.76 -1.01
CA LYS A 103 -29.81 -22.20 -1.10
C LYS A 103 -28.80 -23.00 -0.26
N LYS A 104 -29.28 -24.00 0.48
CA LYS A 104 -28.45 -24.85 1.35
C LYS A 104 -27.71 -25.94 0.58
N GLU A 105 -28.36 -26.53 -0.42
CA GLU A 105 -27.75 -27.43 -1.41
C GLU A 105 -27.55 -26.65 -2.71
N ILE A 106 -26.30 -26.56 -3.14
CA ILE A 106 -25.88 -25.63 -4.20
C ILE A 106 -25.41 -26.47 -5.39
N GLU A 107 -26.11 -26.31 -6.51
CA GLU A 107 -25.66 -26.84 -7.80
C GLU A 107 -24.49 -26.00 -8.32
N LYS A 108 -23.58 -26.62 -9.08
CA LYS A 108 -22.49 -25.90 -9.72
C LYS A 108 -23.06 -24.84 -10.67
N LEU A 109 -22.40 -23.68 -10.72
CA LEU A 109 -22.70 -22.66 -11.73
C LEU A 109 -22.68 -23.26 -13.14
N SER A 110 -23.65 -22.89 -13.97
CA SER A 110 -23.62 -23.28 -15.36
C SER A 110 -22.45 -22.61 -16.09
N GLU A 111 -21.93 -23.25 -17.13
CA GLU A 111 -20.85 -22.67 -17.93
C GLU A 111 -21.24 -21.30 -18.52
N GLU A 112 -22.52 -21.10 -18.85
CA GLU A 112 -23.05 -19.83 -19.32
C GLU A 112 -22.94 -18.72 -18.25
N GLN A 113 -23.27 -19.03 -17.00
CA GLN A 113 -23.17 -18.08 -15.88
C GLN A 113 -21.71 -17.70 -15.62
N ILE A 114 -20.80 -18.70 -15.63
CA ILE A 114 -19.36 -18.47 -15.47
C ILE A 114 -18.83 -17.57 -16.59
N ASN A 115 -19.25 -17.82 -17.84
CA ASN A 115 -18.82 -17.04 -19.00
C ASN A 115 -19.32 -15.59 -18.93
N LYS A 116 -20.58 -15.37 -18.52
CA LYS A 116 -21.12 -14.01 -18.26
C LYS A 116 -20.34 -13.27 -17.19
N ILE A 117 -20.03 -13.94 -16.08
CA ILE A 117 -19.21 -13.34 -15.00
C ILE A 117 -17.84 -12.92 -15.54
N LYS A 118 -17.16 -13.83 -16.27
CA LYS A 118 -15.84 -13.56 -16.86
C LYS A 118 -15.87 -12.43 -17.89
N SER A 119 -16.90 -12.36 -18.73
CA SER A 119 -17.01 -11.29 -19.74
C SER A 119 -17.18 -9.93 -19.06
N MET A 120 -18.04 -9.83 -18.04
CA MET A 120 -18.23 -8.59 -17.30
C MET A 120 -16.95 -8.14 -16.58
N ILE A 121 -16.20 -9.07 -15.97
CA ILE A 121 -14.92 -8.74 -15.33
C ILE A 121 -13.90 -8.23 -16.36
N LYS A 122 -13.91 -8.76 -17.59
CA LYS A 122 -13.01 -8.34 -18.66
C LYS A 122 -13.34 -6.95 -19.23
N GLU A 123 -14.60 -6.54 -19.17
CA GLU A 123 -15.04 -5.22 -19.63
C GLU A 123 -14.60 -4.09 -18.69
N ILE A 124 -14.32 -4.40 -17.42
CA ILE A 124 -13.78 -3.45 -16.44
C ILE A 124 -12.31 -3.13 -16.78
N LYS A 125 -12.02 -1.85 -17.02
CA LYS A 125 -10.64 -1.32 -17.19
C LYS A 125 -10.09 -0.69 -15.91
#